data_AF-A0A945U203-F1
#
_entry.id   AF-A0A945U203-F1
#
_cell.length_a   1.000
_cell.length_b   1.000
_cell.length_c   1.000
_cell.angle_alpha   90.00
_cell.angle_beta   90.00
_cell.angle_gamma   90.00
#
_symmetry.space_group_name_H-M   'P 1'
#
loop_
_entity.id
_entity.type
_entity.pdbx_description
1 polymer ?
#
loop_
_entity_poly.entity_id
_entity_poly.type
_entity_poly.pdbx_seq_one_letter_code
_entity_poly.pdbx_strand_id
1 'polypeptide(L)'
;MNAADNARVCGSLQWVIGRLFELLGGWVERVDDPADAVWLAALSRHLGSHVAVFAELMPDAVLLANECAVAPAGSALVDALGELTDTSDPVGVATALIGQLTRECNEVLNDCVSHADGSLQRAVEFLMIDLVAAETKVLKPVAKVAETFRMVTPVV
;
A
#
# COMPACT_ATOMS: atom_id res chain seq x y z
N MET A 1 -4.82 14.30 -13.79
CA MET A 1 -5.43 13.03 -13.42
C MET A 1 -6.90 13.18 -13.68
N ASN A 2 -7.36 12.55 -14.76
CA ASN A 2 -8.78 12.41 -15.05
C ASN A 2 -9.34 11.17 -14.31
N ALA A 3 -10.63 10.89 -14.47
CA ALA A 3 -11.27 9.75 -13.81
C ALA A 3 -10.67 8.38 -14.19
N ALA A 4 -10.21 8.21 -15.44
CA ALA A 4 -9.55 6.98 -15.88
C ALA A 4 -8.15 6.85 -15.26
N ASP A 5 -7.39 7.94 -15.17
CA ASP A 5 -6.08 7.93 -14.51
C ASP A 5 -6.22 7.62 -13.02
N ASN A 6 -7.20 8.22 -12.32
CA ASN A 6 -7.48 7.89 -10.92
C ASN A 6 -7.86 6.40 -10.79
N ALA A 7 -8.78 5.91 -11.62
CA ALA A 7 -9.18 4.50 -11.62
C ALA A 7 -7.98 3.56 -11.79
N ARG A 8 -7.06 3.87 -12.72
CA ARG A 8 -5.81 3.11 -12.91
C ARG A 8 -4.93 3.14 -11.68
N VAL A 9 -4.71 4.31 -11.07
CA VAL A 9 -3.84 4.43 -9.89
C VAL A 9 -4.44 3.68 -8.71
N CYS A 10 -5.73 3.89 -8.41
CA CYS A 10 -6.44 3.19 -7.34
C CYS A 10 -6.43 1.67 -7.57
N GLY A 11 -6.79 1.21 -8.77
CA GLY A 11 -6.76 -0.21 -9.13
C GLY A 11 -5.35 -0.81 -9.04
N SER A 12 -4.33 -0.05 -9.44
CA SER A 12 -2.94 -0.51 -9.37
C SER A 12 -2.45 -0.65 -7.94
N LEU A 13 -2.68 0.35 -7.10
CA LEU A 13 -2.34 0.30 -5.69
C LEU A 13 -3.10 -0.82 -4.99
N GLN A 14 -4.41 -0.95 -5.25
CA GLN A 14 -5.24 -2.02 -4.72
C GLN A 14 -4.69 -3.41 -5.10
N TRP A 15 -4.29 -3.60 -6.37
CA TRP A 15 -3.73 -4.86 -6.83
C TRP A 15 -2.39 -5.17 -6.13
N VAL A 16 -1.47 -4.20 -6.10
CA VAL A 16 -0.14 -4.37 -5.51
C VAL A 16 -0.23 -4.68 -4.01
N ILE A 17 -0.99 -3.89 -3.25
CA ILE A 17 -1.13 -4.10 -1.81
C ILE A 17 -1.92 -5.37 -1.49
N GLY A 18 -2.87 -5.77 -2.35
CA GLY A 18 -3.58 -7.05 -2.24
C GLY A 18 -2.66 -8.25 -2.41
N ARG A 19 -1.79 -8.22 -3.43
CA ARG A 19 -0.79 -9.28 -3.63
C ARG A 19 0.24 -9.34 -2.51
N LEU A 20 0.69 -8.19 -2.01
CA LEU A 20 1.56 -8.14 -0.84
C LEU A 20 0.85 -8.70 0.40
N PHE A 21 -0.42 -8.35 0.65
CA PHE A 21 -1.18 -8.90 1.76
C PHE A 21 -1.16 -10.44 1.75
N GLU A 22 -1.46 -11.05 0.60
CA GLU A 22 -1.48 -12.51 0.43
C GLU A 22 -0.10 -13.14 0.61
N LEU A 23 0.93 -12.59 -0.04
CA LEU A 23 2.30 -13.11 0.03
C LEU A 23 2.84 -13.04 1.46
N LEU A 24 2.79 -11.86 2.07
CA LEU A 24 3.35 -11.65 3.39
C LEU A 24 2.57 -12.46 4.45
N GLY A 25 1.25 -12.56 4.31
CA GLY A 25 0.42 -13.37 5.19
C GLY A 25 0.76 -14.86 5.13
N GLY A 26 1.03 -15.39 3.94
CA GLY A 26 1.48 -16.77 3.74
C GLY A 26 2.90 -17.05 4.23
N TRP A 27 3.71 -16.02 4.46
CA TRP A 27 5.09 -16.18 4.89
C TRP A 27 5.30 -16.17 6.39
N VAL A 28 4.33 -15.70 7.18
CA VAL A 28 4.44 -15.56 8.64
C VAL A 28 4.89 -16.86 9.31
N GLU A 29 4.33 -18.00 8.92
CA GLU A 29 4.64 -19.31 9.52
C GLU A 29 6.04 -19.83 9.17
N ARG A 30 6.75 -19.16 8.25
CA ARG A 30 8.07 -19.57 7.74
C ARG A 30 9.21 -18.73 8.33
N VAL A 31 8.89 -17.77 9.19
CA VAL A 31 9.85 -16.89 9.85
C VAL A 31 10.15 -17.44 11.24
N ASP A 32 11.41 -17.80 11.48
CA ASP A 32 11.85 -18.40 12.75
C ASP A 32 11.88 -17.39 13.90
N ASP A 33 12.27 -16.13 13.62
CA ASP A 33 12.32 -15.09 14.64
C ASP A 33 10.91 -14.56 14.95
N PRO A 34 10.44 -14.66 16.21
CA PRO A 34 9.09 -14.25 16.56
C PRO A 34 8.81 -12.75 16.34
N ALA A 35 9.80 -11.88 16.51
CA ALA A 35 9.62 -10.45 16.31
C ALA A 35 9.45 -10.12 14.82
N ASP A 36 10.22 -10.77 13.95
CA ASP A 36 10.07 -10.64 12.50
C ASP A 36 8.75 -11.25 12.00
N ALA A 37 8.31 -12.38 12.56
CA ALA A 37 7.01 -12.96 12.25
C ALA A 37 5.85 -12.02 12.63
N VAL A 38 5.92 -11.39 13.81
CA VAL A 38 4.94 -10.39 14.26
C VAL A 38 4.96 -9.16 13.35
N TRP A 39 6.14 -8.66 12.99
CA TRP A 39 6.28 -7.54 12.06
C TRP A 39 5.64 -7.85 10.70
N LEU A 40 5.91 -9.03 10.14
CA LEU A 40 5.37 -9.45 8.85
C LEU A 40 3.84 -9.62 8.89
N ALA A 41 3.31 -10.21 9.95
CA ALA A 41 1.88 -10.38 10.16
C ALA A 41 1.16 -9.03 10.32
N ALA A 42 1.75 -8.11 11.09
CA ALA A 42 1.21 -6.77 11.27
C ALA A 42 1.21 -6.00 9.93
N LEU A 43 2.32 -6.04 9.19
CA LEU A 43 2.43 -5.40 7.89
C LEU A 43 1.40 -5.94 6.89
N SER A 44 1.28 -7.27 6.77
CA SER A 44 0.26 -7.91 5.95
C SER A 44 -1.13 -7.36 6.30
N ARG A 45 -1.50 -7.37 7.59
CA ARG A 45 -2.79 -6.86 8.06
C ARG A 45 -3.01 -5.38 7.70
N HIS A 46 -1.99 -4.53 7.84
CA HIS A 46 -2.08 -3.11 7.48
C HIS A 46 -2.34 -2.94 5.98
N LEU A 47 -1.58 -3.63 5.12
CA LEU A 47 -1.79 -3.61 3.67
C LEU A 47 -3.18 -4.11 3.28
N GLY A 48 -3.65 -5.19 3.91
CA GLY A 48 -5.01 -5.70 3.72
C GLY A 48 -6.10 -4.69 4.07
N SER A 49 -5.88 -3.84 5.08
CA SER A 49 -6.82 -2.77 5.43
C SER A 49 -6.89 -1.67 4.35
N HIS A 50 -5.78 -1.38 3.69
CA HIS A 50 -5.72 -0.40 2.60
C HIS A 50 -6.38 -0.91 1.31
N VAL A 51 -6.43 -2.21 1.06
CA VAL A 51 -7.14 -2.80 -0.10
C VAL A 51 -8.58 -2.27 -0.18
N ALA A 52 -9.31 -2.27 0.95
CA ALA A 52 -10.68 -1.78 1.00
C ALA A 52 -10.78 -0.27 0.74
N VAL A 53 -9.83 0.52 1.26
CA VAL A 53 -9.80 1.97 1.05
C VAL A 53 -9.66 2.32 -0.43
N PHE A 54 -8.71 1.69 -1.13
CA PHE A 54 -8.53 1.95 -2.56
C PHE A 54 -9.69 1.41 -3.40
N ALA A 55 -10.33 0.32 -2.97
CA ALA A 55 -11.52 -0.19 -3.63
C ALA A 55 -12.69 0.81 -3.57
N GLU A 56 -12.87 1.50 -2.44
CA GLU A 56 -13.91 2.53 -2.27
C GLU A 56 -13.64 3.81 -3.07
N LEU A 57 -12.39 4.08 -3.43
CA LEU A 57 -12.01 5.22 -4.26
C LEU A 57 -12.20 4.97 -5.75
N MET A 58 -12.33 3.72 -6.18
CA MET A 58 -12.54 3.40 -7.58
C MET A 58 -13.91 3.92 -8.06
N PRO A 59 -13.98 4.59 -9.21
CA PRO A 59 -15.26 5.04 -9.75
C PRO A 59 -16.13 3.84 -10.17
N ASP A 60 -17.37 3.80 -9.67
CA ASP A 60 -18.38 2.83 -10.09
C ASP A 60 -18.95 3.20 -11.48
N ALA A 61 -18.13 2.96 -12.50
CA ALA A 61 -18.46 3.24 -13.89
C ALA A 61 -18.08 2.06 -14.77
N VAL A 62 -19.08 1.43 -15.40
CA VAL A 62 -18.90 0.30 -16.33
C VAL A 62 -17.88 0.61 -17.44
N LEU A 63 -17.80 1.87 -17.88
CA LEU A 63 -16.87 2.33 -18.91
C LEU A 63 -15.40 2.33 -18.45
N LEU A 64 -15.14 2.28 -17.15
CA LEU A 64 -13.81 2.26 -16.54
C LEU A 64 -13.43 0.87 -16.01
N ALA A 65 -14.26 -0.16 -16.20
CA ALA A 65 -14.02 -1.49 -15.66
C ALA A 65 -12.66 -2.10 -16.08
N ASN A 66 -12.20 -1.80 -17.31
CA ASN A 66 -10.90 -2.25 -17.81
C ASN A 66 -9.70 -1.58 -17.11
N GLU A 67 -9.93 -0.43 -16.46
CA GLU A 67 -8.89 0.32 -15.76
C GLU A 67 -8.71 -0.14 -14.31
N CYS A 68 -9.70 -0.85 -13.75
CA CYS A 68 -9.77 -1.18 -12.32
C CYS A 68 -9.33 -2.61 -11.95
N ALA A 69 -9.25 -3.55 -12.91
CA ALA A 69 -9.37 -4.98 -12.61
C ALA A 69 -8.25 -5.90 -13.12
N VAL A 70 -7.07 -5.39 -13.45
CA VAL A 70 -5.94 -6.21 -13.93
C VAL A 70 -4.63 -5.80 -13.28
N ALA A 71 -3.67 -6.73 -13.24
CA ALA A 71 -2.30 -6.42 -12.85
C ALA A 71 -1.80 -5.20 -13.65
N PRO A 72 -1.20 -4.19 -13.01
CA PRO A 72 -0.75 -2.99 -13.71
C PRO A 72 0.30 -3.35 -14.74
N ALA A 73 0.16 -2.86 -15.97
CA ALA A 73 1.17 -3.07 -16.98
C ALA A 73 2.42 -2.21 -16.70
N GLY A 74 3.60 -2.78 -16.92
CA GLY A 74 4.85 -2.00 -17.02
C GLY A 74 5.46 -1.51 -15.71
N SER A 75 5.10 -2.11 -14.56
CA SER A 75 5.78 -1.86 -13.28
C SER A 75 6.71 -3.01 -12.92
N ALA A 76 7.97 -2.70 -12.64
CA ALA A 76 8.96 -3.68 -12.17
C ALA A 76 8.52 -4.33 -10.84
N LEU A 77 7.76 -3.63 -10.00
CA LEU A 77 7.19 -4.18 -8.78
C LEU A 77 6.11 -5.22 -9.10
N VAL A 78 5.28 -4.96 -10.11
CA VAL A 78 4.24 -5.90 -10.54
C VAL A 78 4.85 -7.16 -11.14
N ASP A 79 5.88 -7.02 -11.97
CA ASP A 79 6.61 -8.16 -12.53
C ASP A 79 7.23 -9.00 -11.40
N ALA A 80 7.89 -8.36 -10.44
CA ALA A 80 8.45 -9.02 -9.26
C ALA A 80 7.37 -9.77 -8.46
N LEU A 81 6.19 -9.17 -8.24
CA LEU A 81 5.08 -9.80 -7.52
C LEU A 81 4.40 -10.94 -8.28
N GLY A 82 4.43 -10.90 -9.61
CA GLY A 82 3.85 -11.94 -10.47
C GLY A 82 4.66 -13.25 -10.45
N GLU A 83 5.98 -13.14 -10.35
CA GLU A 83 6.90 -14.29 -10.36
C GLU A 83 7.18 -14.85 -8.96
N LEU A 84 7.05 -13.99 -7.94
CA LEU A 84 7.40 -14.31 -6.57
C LEU A 84 6.33 -15.16 -5.90
N THR A 85 6.57 -16.47 -5.89
CA THR A 85 5.75 -17.45 -5.17
C THR A 85 6.41 -17.91 -3.89
N ASP A 86 7.74 -17.94 -3.86
CA ASP A 86 8.54 -18.44 -2.75
C ASP A 86 9.87 -17.66 -2.61
N THR A 87 10.43 -17.65 -1.40
CA THR A 87 11.73 -17.07 -1.07
C THR A 87 12.28 -17.76 0.19
N SER A 88 13.61 -17.94 0.22
CA SER A 88 14.34 -18.40 1.42
C SER A 88 14.55 -17.29 2.45
N ASP A 89 14.30 -16.03 2.09
CA ASP A 89 14.41 -14.86 2.97
C ASP A 89 13.13 -14.01 2.88
N PRO A 90 12.05 -14.40 3.59
CA PRO A 90 10.80 -13.65 3.58
C PRO A 90 10.94 -12.22 4.06
N VAL A 91 11.79 -11.97 5.07
CA VAL A 91 11.92 -10.66 5.72
C VAL A 91 12.70 -9.69 4.86
N GLY A 92 13.82 -10.11 4.28
CA GLY A 92 14.61 -9.28 3.37
C GLY A 92 13.84 -8.92 2.11
N VAL A 93 13.12 -9.90 1.53
CA VAL A 93 12.27 -9.67 0.35
C VAL A 93 11.10 -8.73 0.68
N ALA A 94 10.41 -8.93 1.81
CA ALA A 94 9.36 -8.02 2.25
C ALA A 94 9.89 -6.58 2.39
N THR A 95 11.06 -6.41 3.02
CA THR A 95 11.70 -5.09 3.19
C THR A 95 11.99 -4.42 1.85
N ALA A 96 12.50 -5.17 0.87
CA ALA A 96 12.79 -4.63 -0.47
C ALA A 96 11.51 -4.20 -1.21
N LEU A 97 10.45 -5.01 -1.13
CA LEU A 97 9.16 -4.72 -1.76
C LEU A 97 8.49 -3.49 -1.15
N ILE A 98 8.52 -3.34 0.19
CA ILE A 98 8.03 -2.15 0.89
C ILE A 98 8.77 -0.91 0.40
N GLY A 99 10.10 -0.95 0.38
CA GLY A 99 10.90 0.20 -0.05
C GLY A 99 10.63 0.60 -1.51
N GLN A 100 10.31 -0.35 -2.37
CA GLN A 100 9.87 -0.07 -3.74
C GLN A 100 8.48 0.57 -3.76
N LEU A 101 7.51 0.00 -3.04
CA LEU A 101 6.15 0.56 -2.94
C LEU A 101 6.17 1.99 -2.35
N THR A 102 7.00 2.27 -1.35
CA THR A 102 7.19 3.62 -0.78
C THR A 102 7.62 4.61 -1.86
N ARG A 103 8.53 4.22 -2.78
CA ARG A 103 8.96 5.09 -3.88
C ARG A 103 7.81 5.36 -4.87
N GLU A 104 7.08 4.32 -5.27
CA GLU A 104 5.94 4.46 -6.18
C GLU A 104 4.83 5.33 -5.57
N CYS A 105 4.56 5.19 -4.27
CA CYS A 105 3.58 6.04 -3.58
C CYS A 105 4.01 7.52 -3.53
N ASN A 106 5.31 7.82 -3.40
CA ASN A 106 5.79 9.20 -3.49
C ASN A 106 5.57 9.80 -4.88
N GLU A 107 5.76 9.01 -5.94
CA GLU A 107 5.46 9.45 -7.32
C GLU A 107 3.98 9.77 -7.47
N VAL A 108 3.09 8.90 -6.97
CA VAL A 108 1.64 9.14 -6.97
C VAL A 108 1.25 10.40 -6.21
N LEU A 109 1.86 10.67 -5.04
CA LEU A 109 1.58 11.89 -4.27
C LEU A 109 1.94 13.17 -5.04
N ASN A 110 3.08 13.17 -5.73
CA ASN A 110 3.49 14.31 -6.55
C ASN A 110 2.46 14.60 -7.66
N ASP A 111 1.93 13.54 -8.28
CA ASP A 111 0.89 13.66 -9.30
C ASP A 111 -0.45 14.14 -8.72
N CYS A 112 -0.84 13.68 -7.53
CA CYS A 112 -2.08 14.09 -6.87
C CYS A 112 -2.11 15.61 -6.60
N VAL A 113 -0.99 16.19 -6.16
CA VAL A 113 -0.88 17.64 -5.87
C VAL A 113 -1.20 18.47 -7.11
N SER A 114 -0.77 18.02 -8.29
CA SER A 114 -0.99 18.74 -9.55
C SER A 114 -2.45 18.73 -10.02
N HIS A 115 -3.30 17.87 -9.45
CA HIS A 115 -4.65 17.62 -9.91
C HIS A 115 -5.74 17.80 -8.84
N ALA A 116 -5.36 18.24 -7.63
CA ALA A 116 -6.26 18.49 -6.51
C ALA A 116 -7.14 17.28 -6.10
N ASP A 117 -6.61 16.07 -6.24
CA ASP A 117 -7.29 14.84 -5.83
C ASP A 117 -7.05 14.55 -4.33
N GLY A 118 -7.80 15.25 -3.49
CA GLY A 118 -7.61 15.20 -2.04
C GLY A 118 -7.90 13.82 -1.42
N SER A 119 -8.84 13.06 -1.97
CA SER A 119 -9.20 11.74 -1.42
C SER A 119 -8.12 10.70 -1.72
N LEU A 120 -7.63 10.65 -2.97
CA LEU A 120 -6.54 9.76 -3.32
C LEU A 120 -5.25 10.16 -2.60
N GLN A 121 -4.93 11.46 -2.56
CA GLN A 121 -3.78 11.96 -1.80
C GLN A 121 -3.83 11.48 -0.35
N ARG A 122 -4.98 11.63 0.32
CA ARG A 122 -5.13 11.25 1.73
C ARG A 122 -4.97 9.74 1.95
N ALA A 123 -5.51 8.92 1.06
CA ALA A 123 -5.36 7.46 1.13
C ALA A 123 -3.90 7.03 0.97
N VAL A 124 -3.18 7.61 0.01
CA VAL A 124 -1.76 7.33 -0.21
C VAL A 124 -0.92 7.82 0.96
N GLU A 125 -1.22 8.97 1.56
CA GLU A 125 -0.55 9.44 2.78
C GLU A 125 -0.72 8.46 3.94
N PHE A 126 -1.90 7.87 4.13
CA PHE A 126 -2.11 6.86 5.17
C PHE A 126 -1.34 5.57 4.89
N LEU A 127 -1.32 5.11 3.64
CA LEU A 127 -0.49 3.97 3.24
C LEU A 127 1.00 4.26 3.52
N MET A 128 1.49 5.43 3.11
CA MET A 128 2.87 5.87 3.32
C MET A 128 3.28 5.89 4.80
N ILE A 129 2.38 6.29 5.70
CA ILE A 129 2.64 6.23 7.15
C ILE A 129 2.94 4.81 7.60
N ASP A 130 2.16 3.83 7.14
CA ASP A 130 2.35 2.42 7.50
C ASP A 130 3.61 1.84 6.82
N LEU A 131 3.94 2.25 5.59
CA LEU A 131 5.16 1.80 4.91
C LEU A 131 6.43 2.33 5.57
N VAL A 132 6.49 3.63 5.89
CA VAL A 132 7.64 4.24 6.59
C VAL A 132 7.79 3.66 8.00
N ALA A 133 6.67 3.41 8.68
CA ALA A 133 6.64 2.66 9.93
C ALA A 133 7.22 1.26 9.77
N ALA A 134 6.88 0.55 8.68
CA ALA A 134 7.40 -0.80 8.42
C ALA A 134 8.91 -0.81 8.12
N GLU A 135 9.42 0.17 7.36
CA GLU A 135 10.85 0.34 7.06
C GLU A 135 11.68 0.55 8.33
N THR A 136 11.10 1.21 9.33
CA THR A 136 11.72 1.39 10.65
C THR A 136 11.42 0.26 11.62
N LYS A 137 10.68 -0.78 11.18
CA LYS A 137 10.12 -1.88 12.00
C LYS A 137 9.29 -1.42 13.21
N VAL A 138 8.63 -0.26 13.10
CA VAL A 138 7.76 0.32 14.14
C VAL A 138 6.33 0.46 13.62
N LEU A 139 5.55 -0.63 13.58
CA LEU A 139 4.15 -0.59 13.18
C LEU A 139 3.26 -0.14 14.35
N LYS A 140 2.45 0.91 14.14
CA LYS A 140 1.50 1.43 15.13
C LYS A 140 0.08 0.96 14.81
N PRO A 141 -0.73 0.57 15.81
CA PRO A 141 -2.15 0.29 15.58
C PRO A 141 -2.85 1.52 15.00
N VAL A 142 -3.66 1.33 13.94
CA VAL A 142 -4.40 2.40 13.23
C VAL A 142 -5.20 3.30 14.20
N ALA A 143 -5.70 2.75 15.30
CA ALA A 143 -6.41 3.49 16.34
C ALA A 143 -5.58 4.58 17.04
N LYS A 144 -4.24 4.48 17.06
CA LYS A 144 -3.35 5.37 17.81
C LYS A 144 -2.80 6.56 16.99
N VAL A 145 -2.88 6.49 15.65
CA VAL A 145 -2.40 7.55 14.75
C VAL A 145 -3.39 8.72 14.70
N ALA A 146 -4.68 8.47 14.88
CA ALA A 146 -5.72 9.49 14.95
C ALA A 146 -5.52 10.50 16.10
N GLU A 147 -4.85 10.11 17.20
CA GLU A 147 -4.51 11.02 18.30
C GLU A 147 -3.31 11.93 17.97
N THR A 148 -2.39 11.47 17.11
CA THR A 148 -1.19 12.25 16.76
C THR A 148 -1.52 13.38 15.79
N PHE A 149 -2.48 13.18 14.88
CA PHE A 149 -2.96 14.23 13.96
C PHE A 149 -3.84 15.29 14.63
N ARG A 150 -4.41 15.02 15.81
CA ARG A 150 -5.18 16.02 16.57
C ARG A 150 -4.31 17.09 17.25
N MET A 151 -2.98 16.95 17.25
CA MET A 151 -2.08 17.93 17.88
C MET A 151 -1.47 18.95 16.90
N VAL A 152 -1.75 18.86 15.59
CA VAL A 152 -1.23 19.82 14.59
C VAL A 152 -2.39 20.57 13.93
N THR A 153 -3.13 21.32 14.74
CA THR A 153 -3.94 22.43 14.27
C THR A 153 -3.54 23.65 15.09
N PRO A 154 -2.99 24.72 14.51
CA PRO A 154 -2.79 25.94 15.26
C PRO A 154 -4.15 26.52 15.61
N VAL A 155 -4.37 26.73 16.90
CA VAL A 155 -5.47 27.55 17.39
C VAL A 155 -5.12 29.00 17.07
N VAL A 156 -5.89 29.54 16.11
CA VAL A 156 -6.11 30.96 15.75
C VAL A 156 -4.91 31.73 15.19
#